data_AF-A0A0C2FB66-F1
#
_entry.id   AF-A0A0C2FB66-F1
#
_cell.length_a   1.000
_cell.length_b   1.000
_cell.length_c   1.000
_cell.angle_alpha   90.00
_cell.angle_beta   90.00
_cell.angle_gamma   90.00
#
_symmetry.space_group_name_H-M   'P 1'
#
loop_
_entity.id
_entity.type
_entity.pdbx_description
1 polymer ?
#
loop_
_entity_poly.entity_id
_entity_poly.type
_entity_poly.pdbx_seq_one_letter_code
_entity_poly.pdbx_strand_id
1 'polypeptide(L)'
;AQLIRDVVARRCANNPLIGAPAKISTVDKYQGQQNDYIILSLVRTYNIGHIRDVRRLVVALSRARLGLYVLCRASLFRNCFELTPAFNILCQRPPHLLIIPSEAYPTQRKCGERAEGEPISIENTVHMSTFVHDFYMSNMESMRANYERALEYYKRQMQ
;
A
#
# COMPACT_ATOMS: atom_id res chain seq x y z
N ALA A 1 -0.84 0.66 -16.00
CA ALA A 1 -0.71 -0.20 -14.79
C ALA A 1 -0.14 -1.59 -15.11
N GLN A 2 0.37 -1.84 -16.33
CA GLN A 2 0.84 -3.18 -16.73
C GLN A 2 2.07 -3.65 -15.94
N LEU A 3 3.06 -2.78 -15.75
CA LEU A 3 4.28 -3.11 -15.01
C LEU A 3 4.01 -3.71 -13.61
N ILE A 4 3.09 -3.11 -12.84
CA ILE A 4 2.75 -3.61 -11.51
C ILE A 4 2.11 -4.99 -11.60
N ARG A 5 1.25 -5.23 -12.59
CA ARG A 5 0.66 -6.55 -12.83
C ARG A 5 1.73 -7.58 -13.16
N ASP A 6 2.68 -7.24 -14.03
CA ASP A 6 3.76 -8.15 -14.42
C ASP A 6 4.71 -8.47 -13.26
N VAL A 7 4.94 -7.50 -12.35
CA VAL A 7 5.75 -7.70 -11.15
C VAL A 7 5.03 -8.61 -10.17
N VAL A 8 3.73 -8.39 -9.91
CA VAL A 8 2.91 -9.26 -9.06
C VAL A 8 2.84 -10.67 -9.62
N ALA A 9 2.64 -10.81 -10.94
CA ALA A 9 2.62 -12.11 -11.60
C ALA A 9 3.95 -12.86 -11.44
N ARG A 10 5.09 -12.17 -11.60
CA ARG A 10 6.42 -12.79 -11.48
C ARG A 10 6.86 -13.07 -10.05
N ARG A 11 6.55 -12.20 -9.10
CA ARG A 11 7.07 -12.29 -7.72
C ARG A 11 6.09 -12.89 -6.72
N CYS A 12 4.78 -12.78 -6.94
CA CYS A 12 3.77 -13.11 -5.94
C CYS A 12 2.81 -14.23 -6.39
N ALA A 13 2.50 -14.36 -7.68
CA ALA A 13 1.39 -15.21 -8.11
C ALA A 13 1.54 -16.70 -7.77
N ASN A 14 2.77 -17.21 -7.68
CA ASN A 14 3.02 -18.60 -7.31
C ASN A 14 3.18 -18.79 -5.79
N ASN A 15 3.08 -17.73 -4.99
CA ASN A 15 3.24 -17.79 -3.55
C ASN A 15 1.87 -17.73 -2.85
N PRO A 16 1.38 -18.87 -2.29
CA PRO A 16 0.08 -18.94 -1.65
C PRO A 16 -0.03 -18.08 -0.39
N LEU A 17 1.09 -17.73 0.25
CA LEU A 17 1.11 -16.92 1.48
C LEU A 17 0.93 -15.42 1.24
N ILE A 18 1.20 -14.95 0.02
CA ILE A 18 1.07 -13.53 -0.36
C ILE A 18 -0.22 -13.30 -1.14
N GLY A 19 -0.51 -14.19 -2.10
CA GLY A 19 -1.64 -14.05 -3.00
C GLY A 19 -1.50 -12.89 -4.00
N ALA A 20 -2.64 -12.43 -4.51
CA ALA A 20 -2.73 -11.32 -5.46
C ALA A 20 -3.71 -10.26 -4.96
N PRO A 21 -3.46 -8.96 -5.20
CA PRO A 21 -4.40 -7.92 -4.84
C PRO A 21 -5.69 -8.05 -5.66
N ALA A 22 -6.83 -7.69 -5.06
CA ALA A 22 -8.14 -7.80 -5.69
C ALA A 22 -8.24 -7.06 -7.04
N LYS A 23 -7.56 -5.91 -7.18
CA LYS A 23 -7.56 -5.15 -8.43
C LYS A 23 -6.31 -4.27 -8.56
N ILE A 24 -5.73 -4.26 -9.77
CA ILE A 24 -4.63 -3.36 -10.15
C ILE A 24 -5.10 -2.52 -11.33
N SER A 25 -5.40 -1.24 -11.16
CA SER A 25 -5.95 -0.42 -12.24
C SER A 25 -5.40 0.99 -12.24
N THR A 26 -5.68 1.74 -13.30
CA THR A 26 -5.48 3.20 -13.30
C THR A 26 -6.62 3.88 -12.54
N VAL A 27 -6.36 5.10 -12.05
CA VAL A 27 -7.37 5.91 -11.34
C VAL A 27 -8.63 6.09 -12.18
N ASP A 28 -8.49 6.39 -13.47
CA ASP A 28 -9.62 6.61 -14.38
C ASP A 28 -10.53 5.37 -14.47
N LYS A 29 -9.95 4.16 -14.53
CA LYS A 29 -10.70 2.90 -14.59
C LYS A 29 -11.18 2.39 -13.22
N TYR A 30 -10.84 3.09 -12.14
CA TYR A 30 -11.19 2.74 -10.77
C TYR A 30 -12.23 3.72 -10.18
N GLN A 31 -12.81 4.58 -11.03
CA GLN A 31 -13.91 5.46 -10.64
C GLN A 31 -15.12 4.65 -10.15
N GLY A 32 -15.79 5.17 -9.12
CA GLY A 32 -16.95 4.53 -8.49
C GLY A 32 -16.63 3.32 -7.60
N GLN A 33 -15.36 2.89 -7.53
CA GLN A 33 -14.93 1.77 -6.70
C GLN A 33 -14.18 2.25 -5.47
N GLN A 34 -14.14 1.43 -4.43
CA GLN A 34 -13.41 1.70 -3.20
C GLN A 34 -12.88 0.39 -2.61
N ASN A 35 -11.74 0.48 -1.92
CA ASN A 35 -11.17 -0.63 -1.15
C ASN A 35 -10.73 -0.11 0.22
N ASP A 36 -10.56 -1.03 1.16
CA ASP A 36 -10.12 -0.69 2.51
C ASP A 36 -8.71 -0.10 2.51
N TYR A 37 -7.81 -0.71 1.74
CA TYR A 37 -6.43 -0.23 1.56
C TYR A 37 -6.13 0.04 0.09
N ILE A 38 -5.54 1.21 -0.19
CA ILE A 38 -5.08 1.60 -1.53
C ILE A 38 -3.60 1.96 -1.48
N ILE A 39 -2.84 1.37 -2.41
CA ILE A 39 -1.48 1.78 -2.73
C ILE A 39 -1.51 2.53 -4.05
N LEU A 40 -1.24 3.83 -4.00
CA LEU A 40 -1.28 4.75 -5.12
C LEU A 40 0.14 5.09 -5.58
N SER A 41 0.46 4.81 -6.84
CA SER A 41 1.71 5.26 -7.47
C SER A 41 1.42 6.41 -8.42
N LEU A 42 2.04 7.58 -8.19
CA LEU A 42 1.90 8.75 -9.09
C LEU A 42 2.85 8.69 -10.29
N VAL A 43 3.85 7.79 -10.27
CA VAL A 43 4.81 7.46 -11.36
C VAL A 43 5.74 8.60 -11.79
N ARG A 44 5.23 9.82 -11.95
CA ARG A 44 5.93 10.94 -12.56
C ARG A 44 7.04 11.48 -11.67
N THR A 45 8.21 11.70 -12.26
CA THR A 45 9.42 12.20 -11.58
C THR A 45 9.96 13.51 -12.16
N TYR A 46 9.52 13.92 -13.36
CA TYR A 46 9.98 15.16 -14.01
C TYR A 46 8.87 16.17 -14.28
N ASN A 47 7.77 15.72 -14.92
CA ASN A 47 6.59 16.56 -15.22
C ASN A 47 5.33 15.94 -14.62
N ILE A 48 4.48 16.74 -13.97
CA ILE A 48 3.23 16.30 -13.31
C ILE A 48 2.28 15.55 -14.27
N GLY A 49 2.23 15.96 -15.54
CA GLY A 49 1.39 15.31 -16.55
C GLY A 49 -0.11 15.43 -16.23
N HIS A 50 -0.87 14.38 -16.55
CA HIS A 50 -2.34 14.39 -16.46
C HIS A 50 -2.90 14.49 -15.02
N ILE A 51 -2.09 14.29 -13.98
CA ILE A 51 -2.51 14.47 -12.58
C ILE A 51 -2.71 15.95 -12.21
N ARG A 52 -2.29 16.90 -13.06
CA ARG A 52 -2.59 18.33 -12.87
C ARG A 52 -4.10 18.60 -12.77
N ASP A 53 -4.93 17.75 -13.38
CA ASP A 53 -6.38 17.80 -13.18
C ASP A 53 -6.73 17.42 -11.73
N VAL A 54 -7.11 18.43 -10.94
CA VAL A 54 -7.50 18.29 -9.53
C VAL A 54 -8.59 17.23 -9.34
N ARG A 55 -9.50 17.08 -10.32
CA ARG A 55 -10.57 16.07 -10.24
C ARG A 55 -10.00 14.65 -10.21
N ARG A 56 -8.94 14.39 -10.98
CA ARG A 56 -8.26 13.08 -10.98
C ARG A 56 -7.56 12.81 -9.65
N LEU A 57 -6.93 13.84 -9.06
CA LEU A 57 -6.32 13.72 -7.75
C LEU A 57 -7.37 13.44 -6.66
N VAL A 58 -8.48 14.18 -6.64
CA VAL A 58 -9.57 13.97 -5.67
C VAL A 58 -10.16 12.57 -5.78
N VAL A 59 -10.37 12.07 -7.01
CA VAL A 59 -10.79 10.69 -7.22
C VAL A 59 -9.76 9.73 -6.62
N ALA A 60 -8.46 9.89 -6.92
CA ALA A 60 -7.42 9.00 -6.43
C ALA A 60 -7.32 8.95 -4.89
N LEU A 61 -7.42 10.10 -4.22
CA LEU A 61 -7.31 10.20 -2.77
C LEU A 61 -8.54 9.68 -2.03
N SER A 62 -9.71 9.64 -2.69
CA SER A 62 -10.99 9.22 -2.09
C SER A 62 -11.33 7.73 -2.29
N ARG A 63 -10.41 6.92 -2.84
CA ARG A 63 -10.68 5.48 -3.10
C ARG A 63 -10.44 4.57 -1.89
N ALA A 64 -9.75 5.07 -0.87
CA ALA A 64 -9.37 4.30 0.32
C ALA A 64 -10.36 4.54 1.47
N ARG A 65 -10.79 3.46 2.14
CA ARG A 65 -11.67 3.56 3.33
C ARG A 65 -10.88 3.59 4.64
N LEU A 66 -9.83 2.78 4.76
CA LEU A 66 -9.04 2.63 6.00
C LEU A 66 -7.62 3.16 5.85
N GLY A 67 -6.95 2.92 4.72
CA GLY A 67 -5.54 3.30 4.54
C GLY A 67 -5.17 3.66 3.12
N LEU A 68 -4.45 4.77 2.97
CA LEU A 68 -3.94 5.27 1.70
C LEU A 68 -2.41 5.44 1.78
N TYR A 69 -1.69 4.75 0.91
CA TYR A 69 -0.23 4.86 0.78
C TYR A 69 0.11 5.43 -0.59
N VAL A 70 0.81 6.58 -0.62
CA VAL A 70 1.13 7.29 -1.86
C VAL A 70 2.62 7.26 -2.14
N LEU A 71 3.01 6.64 -3.26
CA LEU A 71 4.38 6.65 -3.78
C LEU A 71 4.52 7.73 -4.85
N CYS A 72 5.35 8.73 -4.58
CA CYS A 72 5.58 9.85 -5.50
C CYS A 72 6.91 10.55 -5.26
N ARG A 73 7.36 11.34 -6.24
CA ARG A 73 8.45 12.30 -6.04
C ARG A 73 7.90 13.55 -5.37
N ALA A 74 7.90 13.59 -4.04
CA ALA A 74 7.26 14.66 -3.26
C ALA A 74 7.70 16.08 -3.66
N SER A 75 8.97 16.30 -4.06
CA SER A 75 9.44 17.62 -4.51
C SER A 75 8.77 18.10 -5.80
N LEU A 76 8.44 17.19 -6.73
CA LEU A 76 7.76 17.54 -7.97
C LEU A 76 6.33 18.03 -7.72
N PHE A 77 5.60 17.32 -6.86
CA PHE A 77 4.18 17.59 -6.64
C PHE A 77 3.94 18.77 -5.68
N ARG A 78 4.87 19.02 -4.73
CA ARG A 78 4.81 20.22 -3.87
C ARG A 78 4.92 21.53 -4.65
N ASN A 79 5.66 21.52 -5.77
CA ASN A 79 5.83 22.71 -6.62
C ASN A 79 4.63 22.96 -7.55
N CYS A 80 3.60 22.10 -7.54
CA CYS A 80 2.40 22.27 -8.36
C CYS A 80 1.31 23.00 -7.57
N PHE A 81 1.00 24.23 -7.96
CA PHE A 81 0.04 25.08 -7.26
C PHE A 81 -1.35 24.43 -7.13
N GLU A 82 -1.82 23.77 -8.20
CA GLU A 82 -3.14 23.14 -8.23
C GLU A 82 -3.28 21.97 -7.25
N LEU A 83 -2.16 21.34 -6.87
CA LEU A 83 -2.12 20.15 -6.00
C LEU A 83 -1.71 20.51 -4.56
N THR A 84 -1.30 21.75 -4.32
CA THR A 84 -0.85 22.25 -3.01
C THR A 84 -1.81 21.93 -1.87
N PRO A 85 -3.16 22.07 -2.00
CA PRO A 85 -4.06 21.77 -0.88
C PRO A 85 -3.94 20.33 -0.37
N ALA A 86 -3.86 19.36 -1.28
CA ALA A 86 -3.72 17.97 -0.91
C ALA A 86 -2.32 17.64 -0.40
N PHE A 87 -1.28 18.16 -1.07
CA PHE A 87 0.10 17.87 -0.70
C PHE A 87 0.52 18.55 0.61
N ASN A 88 -0.09 19.68 0.98
CA ASN A 88 0.12 20.29 2.28
C ASN A 88 -0.33 19.35 3.40
N ILE A 89 -1.45 18.66 3.25
CA ILE A 89 -1.94 17.67 4.23
C ILE A 89 -1.03 16.44 4.23
N LEU A 90 -0.68 15.91 3.06
CA LEU A 90 0.19 14.73 2.97
C LEU A 90 1.59 14.99 3.56
N CYS A 91 2.14 16.19 3.36
CA CYS A 91 3.46 16.58 3.84
C CYS A 91 3.50 16.98 5.32
N GLN A 92 2.37 17.03 6.04
CA GLN A 92 2.37 17.11 7.51
C GLN A 92 2.87 15.80 8.15
N ARG A 93 2.88 14.70 7.38
CA ARG A 93 3.35 13.39 7.83
C ARG A 93 4.80 13.15 7.35
N PRO A 94 5.57 12.29 8.05
CA PRO A 94 6.90 11.91 7.62
C PRO A 94 6.89 11.40 6.17
N PRO A 95 7.89 11.79 5.34
CA PRO A 95 7.97 11.36 3.94
C PRO A 95 8.46 9.92 3.77
N HIS A 96 8.93 9.30 4.85
CA HIS A 96 9.38 7.91 4.89
C HIS A 96 8.27 7.01 5.40
N LEU A 97 8.23 5.77 4.91
CA LEU A 97 7.24 4.80 5.37
C LEU A 97 7.65 4.27 6.74
N LEU A 98 6.81 4.51 7.74
CA LEU A 98 6.94 3.93 9.07
C LEU A 98 6.11 2.65 9.15
N ILE A 99 6.73 1.55 9.56
CA ILE A 99 6.09 0.24 9.73
C ILE A 99 6.29 -0.28 11.15
N ILE A 100 5.35 -1.08 11.64
CA ILE A 100 5.43 -1.74 12.95
C ILE A 100 5.29 -3.24 12.70
N PRO A 101 6.40 -3.98 12.52
CA PRO A 101 6.34 -5.38 12.10
C PRO A 101 5.96 -6.35 13.22
N SER A 102 6.06 -5.91 14.48
CA SER A 102 5.60 -6.68 15.63
C SER A 102 4.06 -6.68 15.77
N GLU A 103 3.35 -5.82 15.05
CA GLU A 103 1.90 -5.70 15.10
C GLU A 103 1.27 -6.45 13.91
N ALA A 104 0.62 -7.57 14.19
CA ALA A 104 -0.05 -8.38 13.17
C ALA A 104 -1.43 -7.81 12.79
N TYR A 105 -1.89 -8.18 11.59
CA TYR A 105 -3.26 -7.92 11.15
C TYR A 105 -4.19 -9.07 11.56
N PRO A 106 -5.44 -8.80 12.01
CA PRO A 106 -5.98 -7.48 12.34
C PRO A 106 -5.46 -6.98 13.70
N THR A 107 -5.34 -5.65 13.85
CA THR A 107 -4.96 -5.02 15.13
C THR A 107 -6.19 -4.51 15.89
N GLN A 108 -6.06 -4.41 17.22
CA GLN A 108 -7.01 -3.75 18.12
C GLN A 108 -6.61 -2.31 18.48
N ARG A 109 -5.40 -1.87 18.08
CA ARG A 109 -4.89 -0.53 18.37
C ARG A 109 -5.69 0.53 17.64
N LYS A 110 -6.10 1.57 18.36
CA LYS A 110 -6.89 2.68 17.80
C LYS A 110 -5.99 3.73 17.15
N CYS A 111 -6.60 4.56 16.29
CA CYS A 111 -5.91 5.69 15.68
C CYS A 111 -5.44 6.68 16.76
N GLY A 112 -4.15 7.01 16.75
CA GLY A 112 -3.52 7.91 17.73
C GLY A 112 -2.89 7.21 18.94
N GLU A 113 -3.16 5.92 19.16
CA GLU A 113 -2.51 5.15 20.22
C GLU A 113 -1.07 4.78 19.83
N ARG A 114 -0.17 4.85 20.82
CA ARG A 114 1.22 4.43 20.68
C ARG A 114 1.27 2.92 20.47
N ALA A 115 2.07 2.48 19.50
CA ALA A 115 2.33 1.06 19.31
C ALA A 115 3.27 0.53 20.40
N GLU A 116 3.08 -0.73 20.80
CA GLU A 116 3.95 -1.40 21.77
C GLU A 116 5.34 -1.69 21.18
N GLY A 117 5.42 -1.89 19.86
CA GLY A 117 6.68 -2.11 19.14
C GLY A 117 7.34 -0.82 18.65
N GLU A 118 8.66 -0.88 18.46
CA GLU A 118 9.43 0.21 17.87
C GLU A 118 9.11 0.34 16.37
N PRO A 119 8.71 1.54 15.89
CA PRO A 119 8.50 1.79 14.48
C PRO A 119 9.81 1.71 13.69
N ILE A 120 9.80 0.99 12.57
CA ILE A 120 10.91 0.94 11.63
C ILE A 120 10.63 1.94 10.50
N SER A 121 11.60 2.81 10.22
CA SER A 121 11.55 3.74 9.10
C SER A 121 12.21 3.15 7.85
N ILE A 122 11.44 3.03 6.77
CA ILE A 122 11.93 2.54 5.49
C ILE A 122 12.47 3.69 4.66
N GLU A 123 13.78 3.66 4.43
CA GLU A 123 14.51 4.75 3.79
C GLU A 123 14.39 4.73 2.26
N ASN A 124 14.44 3.55 1.66
CA ASN A 124 14.48 3.38 0.22
C ASN A 124 13.96 2.00 -0.23
N THR A 125 13.88 1.79 -1.54
CA THR A 125 13.36 0.56 -2.13
C THR A 125 14.24 -0.67 -1.90
N VAL A 126 15.56 -0.48 -1.73
CA VAL A 126 16.48 -1.58 -1.43
C VAL A 126 16.23 -2.06 -0.01
N HIS A 127 16.21 -1.14 0.96
CA HIS A 127 15.87 -1.43 2.35
C HIS A 127 14.50 -2.12 2.43
N MET A 128 13.48 -1.62 1.73
CA MET A 128 12.17 -2.29 1.67
C MET A 128 12.26 -3.74 1.17
N SER A 129 12.99 -3.98 0.08
CA SER A 129 13.08 -5.31 -0.53
C SER A 129 13.81 -6.30 0.39
N THR A 130 14.91 -5.87 1.01
CA THR A 130 15.64 -6.69 1.98
C THR A 130 14.77 -6.98 3.19
N PHE A 131 14.13 -5.95 3.74
CA PHE A 131 13.22 -6.09 4.89
C PHE A 131 12.08 -7.09 4.61
N VAL A 132 11.37 -6.94 3.49
CA VAL A 132 10.25 -7.83 3.13
C VAL A 132 10.74 -9.26 2.92
N HIS A 133 11.92 -9.45 2.32
CA HIS A 133 12.51 -10.77 2.15
C HIS A 133 12.82 -11.42 3.50
N ASP A 134 13.52 -10.71 4.37
CA ASP A 134 13.96 -11.25 5.67
C ASP A 134 12.77 -11.50 6.59
N PHE A 135 11.79 -10.60 6.60
CA PHE A 135 10.52 -10.75 7.31
C PHE A 135 9.75 -11.97 6.79
N TYR A 136 9.64 -12.12 5.47
CA TYR A 136 8.96 -13.27 4.88
C TYR A 136 9.64 -14.61 5.25
N MET A 137 10.97 -14.67 5.21
CA MET A 137 11.71 -15.89 5.58
C MET A 137 11.57 -16.21 7.07
N SER A 138 11.65 -15.20 7.92
CA SER A 138 11.56 -15.36 9.38
C SER A 138 10.16 -15.76 9.84
N ASN A 139 9.12 -15.34 9.11
CA ASN A 139 7.72 -15.56 9.46
C ASN A 139 7.05 -16.67 8.63
N MET A 140 7.78 -17.35 7.74
CA MET A 140 7.22 -18.28 6.76
C MET A 140 6.38 -19.40 7.40
N GLU A 141 6.87 -20.01 8.47
CA GLU A 141 6.16 -21.10 9.16
C GLU A 141 4.85 -20.63 9.79
N SER A 142 4.88 -19.47 10.46
CA SER A 142 3.69 -18.86 11.07
C SER A 142 2.67 -18.44 10.00
N MET A 143 3.14 -17.82 8.91
CA MET A 143 2.28 -17.46 7.78
C MET A 143 1.62 -18.68 7.15
N ARG A 144 2.36 -19.79 7.01
CA ARG A 144 1.81 -21.04 6.47
C ARG A 144 0.74 -21.64 7.37
N ALA A 145 0.98 -21.71 8.68
CA ALA A 145 -0.01 -22.20 9.62
C ALA A 145 -1.31 -21.36 9.61
N ASN A 146 -1.18 -20.03 9.51
CA ASN A 146 -2.33 -19.14 9.42
C ASN A 146 -3.10 -19.31 8.10
N TYR A 147 -2.38 -19.49 6.99
CA TYR A 147 -2.98 -19.77 5.69
C TYR A 147 -3.80 -21.07 5.69
N GLU A 148 -3.23 -22.15 6.26
CA GLU A 148 -3.90 -23.45 6.36
C GLU A 148 -5.20 -23.35 7.19
N ARG A 149 -5.17 -22.66 8.34
CA ARG A 149 -6.38 -22.41 9.14
C ARG A 149 -7.44 -21.60 8.40
N ALA A 150 -7.03 -20.54 7.69
CA ALA A 150 -7.95 -19.73 6.90
C ALA A 150 -8.61 -20.53 5.78
N LEU A 151 -7.85 -21.42 5.13
CA LEU A 151 -8.35 -22.31 4.09
C LEU A 151 -9.37 -23.31 4.65
N GLU A 152 -9.10 -23.90 5.82
CA GLU A 152 -10.05 -24.79 6.50
C GLU A 152 -11.35 -24.08 6.86
N TYR A 153 -11.26 -22.85 7.40
CA TYR A 153 -12.43 -22.04 7.71
C TYR A 153 -13.27 -21.78 6.45
N TYR A 154 -12.64 -21.40 5.34
CA TYR A 154 -13.33 -21.14 4.08
C TYR A 154 -14.00 -22.39 3.52
N LYS A 155 -13.33 -23.55 3.58
CA LYS A 155 -13.91 -24.84 3.17
C LYS A 155 -15.14 -25.21 3.99
N ARG A 156 -15.13 -24.96 5.30
CA ARG A 156 -16.27 -25.23 6.20
C ARG A 156 -17.47 -24.31 5.94
N GLN A 157 -17.26 -23.09 5.44
CA GLN A 157 -18.34 -22.15 5.12
C GLN A 157 -19.01 -22.43 3.77
N MET A 158 -18.35 -23.18 2.90
CA MET A 158 -18.83 -23.53 1.55
C MET A 158 -19.45 -24.94 1.47
N GLN A 159 -19.45 -25.68 2.59
CA GLN A 159 -20.19 -26.93 2.79
C GLN A 159 -21.49 -26.63 3.53
#